data_AF-A0A2J0MBK0-F1
#
_entry.id   AF-A0A2J0MBK0-F1
#
_cell.length_a   1.000
_cell.length_b   1.000
_cell.length_c   1.000
_cell.angle_alpha   90.00
_cell.angle_beta   90.00
_cell.angle_gamma   90.00
#
_symmetry.space_group_name_H-M   'P 1'
#
loop_
_entity.id
_entity.type
_entity.pdbx_description
1 polymer ?
#
loop_
_entity_poly.entity_id
_entity_poly.type
_entity_poly.pdbx_seq_one_letter_code
_entity_poly.pdbx_strand_id
1 'polypeptide(L)' 'MVFKGVPDMLKELDDWKKLHDFYKGNDFLTKDMADFLKISPRTIQRWIRGKTNPSAKELDLIKRYLSEKTAKPAE' A
#
# COMPACT_ATOMS: atom_id res chain seq x y z
N MET A 1 35.64 -5.53 -9.26
CA MET A 1 34.27 -5.59 -9.84
C MET A 1 33.31 -5.03 -8.80
N VAL A 2 32.73 -3.85 -9.04
CA VAL A 2 31.79 -3.21 -8.11
C VAL A 2 30.39 -3.44 -8.67
N PHE A 3 29.59 -4.27 -7.98
CA PHE A 3 28.17 -4.46 -8.28
C PHE A 3 27.41 -3.16 -7.97
N LYS A 4 27.35 -2.24 -8.95
CA LYS A 4 26.35 -1.16 -8.98
C LYS A 4 25.04 -1.80 -9.46
N GLY A 5 24.08 -2.02 -8.56
CA GLY A 5 22.74 -2.44 -9.00
C GLY A 5 21.79 -3.09 -7.99
N VAL A 6 22.13 -3.16 -6.69
CA VAL A 6 21.30 -3.82 -5.67
C VAL A 6 20.69 -2.90 -4.57
N PRO A 7 20.85 -1.55 -4.52
CA PRO A 7 20.23 -0.78 -3.41
C PRO A 7 18.71 -0.63 -3.49
N ASP A 8 18.13 -0.52 -4.70
CA ASP A 8 16.74 -0.08 -4.87
C ASP A 8 15.71 -1.18 -4.60
N MET A 9 15.99 -2.43 -4.99
CA MET A 9 15.06 -3.55 -4.77
C MET A 9 14.85 -3.85 -3.28
N LEU A 10 15.87 -3.63 -2.44
CA LEU A 10 15.75 -3.86 -1.00
C LEU A 10 14.88 -2.80 -0.34
N LYS A 11 14.89 -1.57 -0.85
CA LYS A 11 14.02 -0.48 -0.41
C LYS A 11 12.57 -0.74 -0.81
N GLU A 12 12.35 -1.11 -2.08
CA GLU A 12 11.02 -1.51 -2.53
C GLU A 12 10.49 -2.65 -1.67
N LEU A 13 11.28 -3.72 -1.46
CA LEU A 13 10.83 -4.87 -0.67
C LEU A 13 10.45 -4.49 0.77
N ASP A 14 11.19 -3.56 1.38
CA ASP A 14 10.93 -3.05 2.73
C ASP A 14 9.68 -2.18 2.80
N ASP A 15 9.43 -1.37 1.77
CA ASP A 15 8.20 -0.59 1.61
C ASP A 15 7.00 -1.51 1.40
N TRP A 16 7.15 -2.56 0.60
CA TRP A 16 6.13 -3.61 0.42
C TRP A 16 5.85 -4.37 1.73
N LYS A 17 6.87 -4.61 2.55
CA LYS A 17 6.73 -5.25 3.86
C LYS A 17 6.02 -4.36 4.87
N LYS A 18 6.42 -3.09 4.98
CA LYS A 18 5.73 -2.10 5.84
C LYS A 18 4.28 -1.93 5.42
N LEU A 19 4.03 -1.89 4.12
CA LEU A 19 2.71 -1.84 3.55
C LEU A 19 1.88 -3.07 3.95
N HIS A 20 2.45 -4.27 3.79
CA HIS A 20 1.81 -5.53 4.15
C HIS A 20 1.53 -5.64 5.66
N ASP A 21 2.48 -5.24 6.51
CA ASP A 21 2.31 -5.26 7.98
C ASP A 21 1.33 -4.20 8.46
N PHE A 22 1.28 -3.03 7.82
CA PHE A 22 0.30 -1.97 8.08
C PHE A 22 -1.13 -2.42 7.72
N TYR A 23 -1.30 -3.16 6.62
CA TYR A 23 -2.60 -3.70 6.21
C TYR A 23 -3.09 -4.88 7.07
N LYS A 24 -2.20 -5.54 7.81
CA LYS A 24 -2.53 -6.77 8.55
C LYS A 24 -3.40 -6.53 9.79
N GLY A 25 -3.52 -5.28 10.26
CA GLY A 25 -4.05 -5.00 11.61
C GLY A 25 -5.14 -3.93 11.76
N ASN A 26 -5.56 -3.21 10.71
CA ASN A 26 -6.44 -2.05 10.89
C ASN A 26 -7.68 -2.05 9.96
N ASP A 27 -8.83 -2.46 10.51
CA ASP A 27 -10.14 -2.32 9.84
C ASP A 27 -10.46 -0.85 9.51
N PHE A 28 -10.01 0.08 10.34
CA PHE A 28 -10.16 1.52 10.14
C PHE A 28 -9.48 2.01 8.86
N LEU A 29 -8.26 1.55 8.60
CA LEU A 29 -7.49 1.91 7.42
C LEU A 29 -8.14 1.39 6.14
N THR A 30 -8.75 0.21 6.22
CA THR A 30 -9.47 -0.40 5.10
C THR A 30 -10.67 0.45 4.69
N LYS A 31 -11.33 1.10 5.65
CA LYS A 31 -12.46 2.01 5.40
C LYS A 31 -11.99 3.35 4.82
N ASP A 32 -10.99 3.99 5.43
CA ASP A 32 -10.44 5.27 4.94
C ASP A 32 -9.88 5.14 3.52
N MET A 33 -9.14 4.06 3.25
CA MET A 33 -8.60 3.80 1.92
C MET A 33 -9.71 3.48 0.92
N ALA A 34 -10.76 2.76 1.32
CA ALA A 34 -11.92 2.53 0.46
C ALA A 34 -12.65 3.83 0.11
N ASP A 35 -12.81 4.72 1.08
CA ASP A 35 -13.46 6.02 0.91
C ASP A 35 -12.63 6.96 0.01
N PHE A 36 -11.30 6.89 0.08
CA PHE A 36 -10.39 7.62 -0.81
C PHE A 36 -10.44 7.07 -2.25
N LEU A 37 -10.36 5.75 -2.40
CA LEU A 37 -10.37 5.08 -3.71
C LEU A 37 -11.76 4.99 -4.34
N LYS A 38 -12.83 5.34 -3.60
CA LYS A 38 -14.23 5.20 -4.01
C LYS A 38 -14.60 3.76 -4.39
N ILE A 39 -14.08 2.79 -3.64
CA ILE A 39 -14.37 1.37 -3.80
C ILE A 39 -14.92 0.79 -2.50
N SER A 40 -15.41 -0.45 -2.51
CA SER A 40 -15.89 -1.07 -1.27
C SER A 40 -14.73 -1.52 -0.38
N PRO A 41 -14.83 -1.40 0.97
CA PRO A 41 -13.85 -1.94 1.91
C PRO A 41 -13.61 -3.44 1.70
N ARG A 42 -14.66 -4.17 1.29
CA ARG A 42 -14.59 -5.59 0.95
C ARG A 42 -13.62 -5.89 -0.20
N THR A 43 -13.50 -4.97 -1.16
CA THR A 43 -12.55 -5.10 -2.29
C THR A 43 -11.12 -5.00 -1.79
N ILE A 44 -10.84 -4.04 -0.91
CA ILE A 44 -9.53 -3.89 -0.27
C ILE A 44 -9.20 -5.12 0.58
N GLN A 45 -10.14 -5.61 1.39
CA GLN A 45 -9.93 -6.86 2.16
C GLN A 45 -9.60 -8.05 1.27
N ARG A 46 -10.19 -8.14 0.07
CA ARG A 46 -9.87 -9.20 -0.89
C ARG A 46 -8.46 -9.04 -1.47
N TRP A 47 -8.01 -7.81 -1.74
CA TRP A 47 -6.62 -7.53 -2.15
C TRP A 47 -5.61 -7.91 -1.07
N ILE A 48 -5.85 -7.51 0.18
CA ILE A 48 -4.99 -7.83 1.33
C ILE A 48 -4.89 -9.35 1.53
N ARG A 49 -6.00 -10.08 1.34
CA ARG A 49 -6.04 -11.54 1.42
C ARG A 49 -5.52 -12.25 0.16
N GLY A 50 -5.02 -11.51 -0.83
CA GLY A 50 -4.51 -12.05 -2.09
C GLY A 50 -5.57 -12.74 -2.96
N LYS A 51 -6.87 -12.50 -2.71
CA LYS A 51 -7.97 -13.12 -3.47
C LYS A 51 -8.19 -12.48 -4.83
N THR A 52 -7.87 -11.19 -4.94
CA THR A 52 -7.95 -10.39 -6.17
C THR A 52 -6.78 -9.42 -6.18
N ASN A 53 -6.45 -8.86 -7.34
CA ASN A 53 -5.41 -7.82 -7.46
C ASN A 53 -6.04 -6.48 -7.84
N PRO A 54 -5.49 -5.35 -7.37
CA PRO A 54 -5.86 -4.02 -7.86
C PRO A 54 -5.40 -3.84 -9.31
N SER A 55 -6.16 -3.05 -10.06
CA SER A 55 -5.79 -2.58 -11.40
C SER A 55 -4.65 -1.56 -11.34
N ALA A 56 -4.04 -1.27 -12.49
CA ALA A 56 -2.99 -0.25 -12.60
C ALA A 56 -3.44 1.14 -12.10
N LYS A 57 -4.70 1.53 -12.36
CA LYS A 57 -5.27 2.80 -11.89
C LYS A 57 -5.42 2.82 -10.36
N GLU A 58 -5.88 1.72 -9.79
CA GLU A 58 -6.04 1.59 -8.34
C GLU A 58 -4.68 1.57 -7.64
N LEU A 59 -3.67 0.93 -8.23
CA LEU A 59 -2.30 0.96 -7.71
C LEU A 59 -1.74 2.40 -7.64
N ASP A 60 -1.96 3.22 -8.66
CA ASP A 60 -1.54 4.63 -8.63
C ASP A 60 -2.26 5.43 -7.54
N LEU A 61 -3.55 5.19 -7.33
CA LEU A 61 -4.31 5.82 -6.24
C LEU A 61 -3.82 5.37 -4.86
N ILE A 62 -3.50 4.08 -4.69
CA ILE A 62 -2.91 3.55 -3.46
C ILE A 62 -1.58 4.25 -3.18
N LYS A 63 -0.70 4.39 -4.17
CA LYS A 63 0.58 5.09 -4.02
C LYS A 63 0.38 6.55 -3.57
N ARG A 64 -0.58 7.26 -4.17
CA ARG A 64 -0.93 8.64 -3.77
C ARG A 64 -1.44 8.71 -2.33
N TYR A 65 -2.41 7.86 -2.00
CA TYR A 65 -2.97 7.77 -0.65
C TYR A 65 -1.89 7.54 0.40
N LEU A 66 -0.97 6.61 0.14
CA LEU A 66 0.15 6.32 1.03
C LEU A 66 1.08 7.52 1.12
N SER A 67 1.46 8.14 0.01
CA SER A 67 2.31 9.34 0.01
C SER A 67 1.70 10.46 0.85
N GLU A 68 0.40 10.71 0.74
CA GLU A 68 -0.30 11.75 1.51
C GLU A 68 -0.35 11.43 3.02
N LYS A 69 -0.56 10.15 3.37
CA LYS A 69 -0.63 9.71 4.77
C LYS A 69 0.75 9.58 5.42
N THR A 70 1.80 9.25 4.67
CA THR A 70 3.18 9.19 5.18
C THR A 70 3.85 10.56 5.21
N ALA A 71 3.42 11.51 4.37
CA ALA A 71 3.93 12.88 4.35
C ALA A 71 3.37 13.75 5.49
N LYS A 72 2.28 13.33 6.14
CA LYS A 72 1.85 13.87 7.42
C LYS A 72 2.44 13.00 8.54
N PRO A 73 3.49 13.44 9.24
CA PRO A 73 3.82 12.82 10.51
C PRO A 73 2.60 12.99 11.42
N ALA A 74 2.25 11.91 12.12
CA ALA A 74 1.25 11.92 13.17
C ALA A 74 1.50 13.10 14.11
N GLU A 75 0.52 14.01 14.18
CA GLU A 75 0.43 15.09 15.15
C GLU A 75 -0.08 14.56 16.49
#